data_AF-A0A9D9HK92-F1
#
_entry.id   AF-A0A9D9HK92-F1
#
_cell.length_a   1.000
_cell.length_b   1.000
_cell.length_c   1.000
_cell.angle_alpha   90.00
_cell.angle_beta   90.00
_cell.angle_gamma   90.00
#
_symmetry.space_group_name_H-M   'P 1'
#
loop_
_entity.id
_entity.type
_entity.pdbx_description
1 polymer ?
#
loop_
_entity_poly.entity_id
_entity_poly.type
_entity_poly.pdbx_seq_one_letter_code
_entity_poly.pdbx_strand_id
1 'polypeptide(L)'
;MKAIQYGQYRLDIAGESRERICYIILPTGLKENECSWAEEAARKWSANIAVISGTDWDNDLTPWPAPGLPSQEFGGKDGGFGGKGEEFARKLREEICPETEKKLGMNTTGRYLIGISLSGIFALWCSASDPSFDGIGSVSGSLWYDGFTDWMKSVHQWLGKSYYFSLGDRENLTRNRRLASVEDRTQEAIGILREVGQEVFFEYNQGSHFAPVLPRLDKALQHLLSGQENTVSGHKKVSERQNLDTIYLAGGCFWGLEKYFKLIRGVTDTQVGFVNGHTKNPTYKEVYTDTTGYAECVKVVFDPAVLPLEKLLEFYFKAIDPTSENKQGEDRGTRYRCGIFYSPDSPADMGAIREIHDRKEKEFGRIFVETGPMVNYTPAEEYHQDYLQKNPEGYCHLRPELYEFAAKVNRP
;
A
#
# COMPACT_ATOMS: atom_id res chain seq x y z
N MET A 1 30.84 -4.63 -1.47
CA MET A 1 30.21 -4.74 -2.81
C MET A 1 31.24 -4.85 -3.95
N LYS A 2 30.91 -5.55 -5.04
CA LYS A 2 31.68 -5.63 -6.30
C LYS A 2 31.04 -4.70 -7.34
N ALA A 3 31.86 -3.90 -8.05
CA ALA A 3 31.37 -3.04 -9.13
C ALA A 3 31.71 -3.62 -10.50
N ILE A 4 30.78 -3.56 -11.45
CA ILE A 4 30.98 -3.95 -12.85
C ILE A 4 30.42 -2.86 -13.79
N GLN A 5 31.17 -2.51 -14.83
CA GLN A 5 30.80 -1.46 -15.79
C GLN A 5 30.41 -2.06 -17.16
N TYR A 6 29.34 -1.53 -17.76
CA TYR A 6 28.80 -1.89 -19.08
C TYR A 6 28.48 -0.65 -19.91
N GLY A 7 29.50 -0.02 -20.52
CA GLY A 7 29.33 1.29 -21.16
C GLY A 7 28.94 2.34 -20.13
N GLN A 8 27.77 2.97 -20.27
CA GLN A 8 27.26 3.93 -19.29
C GLN A 8 26.68 3.29 -18.02
N TYR A 9 26.32 2.00 -18.06
CA TYR A 9 25.65 1.34 -16.95
C TYR A 9 26.66 0.81 -15.93
N ARG A 10 26.44 1.13 -14.65
CA ARG A 10 27.23 0.63 -13.54
C ARG A 10 26.39 -0.28 -12.67
N LEU A 11 26.91 -1.47 -12.37
CA LEU A 11 26.32 -2.44 -11.45
C LEU A 11 27.13 -2.47 -10.16
N ASP A 12 26.49 -2.09 -9.05
CA ASP A 12 27.01 -2.30 -7.70
C ASP A 12 26.33 -3.52 -7.09
N ILE A 13 27.13 -4.54 -6.78
CA ILE A 13 26.64 -5.89 -6.48
C ILE A 13 27.05 -6.29 -5.06
N ALA A 14 26.07 -6.72 -4.28
CA ALA A 14 26.25 -7.30 -2.95
C ALA A 14 25.79 -8.78 -2.95
N GLY A 15 26.43 -9.62 -2.14
CA GLY A 15 26.10 -11.03 -2.01
C GLY A 15 27.07 -11.96 -2.74
N GLU A 16 26.92 -13.26 -2.44
CA GLU A 16 27.73 -14.35 -2.99
C GLU A 16 26.87 -15.55 -3.37
N SER A 17 25.57 -15.33 -3.62
CA SER A 17 24.66 -16.41 -4.01
C SER A 17 25.08 -16.98 -5.36
N ARG A 18 25.02 -18.31 -5.52
CA ARG A 18 25.28 -18.94 -6.82
C ARG A 18 24.02 -19.12 -7.66
N GLU A 19 22.86 -18.89 -7.07
CA GLU A 19 21.57 -19.32 -7.62
C GLU A 19 20.62 -18.16 -7.88
N ARG A 20 20.58 -17.16 -6.99
CA ARG A 20 19.58 -16.09 -7.05
C ARG A 20 20.21 -14.73 -7.20
N ILE A 21 19.64 -13.89 -8.07
CA ILE A 21 20.04 -12.50 -8.25
C ILE A 21 18.82 -11.61 -8.48
N CYS A 22 18.78 -10.49 -7.77
CA CYS A 22 17.81 -9.43 -7.96
C CYS A 22 18.50 -8.22 -8.57
N TYR A 23 18.10 -7.86 -9.79
CA TYR A 23 18.50 -6.63 -10.45
C TYR A 23 17.57 -5.50 -10.02
N ILE A 24 18.13 -4.40 -9.51
CA ILE A 24 17.37 -3.23 -9.07
C ILE A 24 17.81 -2.04 -9.92
N ILE A 25 16.90 -1.49 -10.72
CA ILE A 25 17.22 -0.33 -11.57
C ILE A 25 16.97 0.95 -10.77
N LEU A 26 18.07 1.57 -10.34
CA LEU A 26 18.10 2.83 -9.60
C LEU A 26 19.02 3.80 -10.36
N PRO A 27 18.48 4.75 -11.15
CA PRO A 27 19.26 5.58 -12.08
C PRO A 27 20.48 6.26 -11.48
N THR A 28 20.35 6.74 -10.23
CA THR A 28 21.41 7.42 -9.48
C THR A 28 22.31 6.50 -8.67
N GLY A 29 22.00 5.20 -8.61
CA GLY A 29 22.65 4.23 -7.73
C GLY A 29 22.30 4.44 -6.26
N LEU A 30 22.87 3.58 -5.41
CA LEU A 30 22.81 3.71 -3.95
C LEU A 30 23.72 4.85 -3.50
N LYS A 31 23.27 5.63 -2.51
CA LYS A 31 24.15 6.55 -1.78
C LYS A 31 25.15 5.75 -0.93
N GLU A 32 26.26 6.39 -0.57
CA GLU A 32 27.31 5.75 0.21
C GLU A 32 26.80 5.16 1.55
N ASN A 33 25.86 5.84 2.21
CA ASN A 33 25.21 5.38 3.43
C ASN A 33 24.13 4.31 3.22
N GLU A 34 23.81 3.95 1.97
CA GLU A 34 22.82 2.94 1.59
C GLU A 34 23.50 1.64 1.09
N CYS A 35 24.81 1.64 0.90
CA CYS A 35 25.58 0.45 0.49
C CYS A 35 25.45 -0.71 1.47
N SER A 36 25.40 -0.41 2.77
CA SER A 36 25.23 -1.43 3.83
C SER A 36 23.89 -2.15 3.75
N TRP A 37 22.85 -1.46 3.27
CA TRP A 37 21.52 -2.05 3.07
C TRP A 37 21.58 -3.17 2.02
N ALA A 38 22.24 -2.98 0.89
CA ALA A 38 22.34 -4.01 -0.14
C ALA A 38 23.09 -5.27 0.36
N GLU A 39 24.13 -5.08 1.18
CA GLU A 39 24.86 -6.19 1.80
C GLU A 39 24.02 -6.93 2.84
N GLU A 40 23.21 -6.21 3.62
CA GLU A 40 22.27 -6.80 4.57
C GLU A 40 21.16 -7.57 3.85
N ALA A 41 20.55 -6.97 2.83
CA ALA A 41 19.52 -7.59 2.01
C ALA A 41 20.03 -8.86 1.31
N ALA A 42 21.24 -8.81 0.74
CA ALA A 42 21.87 -9.96 0.10
C ALA A 42 22.05 -11.13 1.08
N ARG A 43 22.53 -10.85 2.31
CA ARG A 43 22.66 -11.86 3.37
C ARG A 43 21.30 -12.40 3.80
N LYS A 44 20.34 -11.51 4.06
CA LYS A 44 19.00 -11.85 4.56
C LYS A 44 18.26 -12.79 3.60
N TRP A 45 18.35 -12.52 2.29
CA TRP A 45 17.60 -13.27 1.28
C TRP A 45 18.41 -14.32 0.54
N SER A 46 19.69 -14.51 0.92
CA SER A 46 20.61 -15.48 0.27
C SER A 46 20.59 -15.35 -1.27
N ALA A 47 20.64 -14.10 -1.73
CA ALA A 47 20.58 -13.69 -3.13
C ALA A 47 21.60 -12.59 -3.39
N ASN A 48 22.06 -12.46 -4.64
CA ASN A 48 22.82 -11.27 -5.03
C ASN A 48 21.87 -10.09 -5.22
N ILE A 49 22.23 -8.92 -4.72
CA ILE A 49 21.54 -7.65 -4.97
C ILE A 49 22.42 -6.85 -5.92
N ALA A 50 21.97 -6.69 -7.17
CA ALA A 50 22.70 -5.99 -8.22
C ALA A 50 21.98 -4.68 -8.58
N VAL A 51 22.48 -3.56 -8.09
CA VAL A 51 21.90 -2.24 -8.36
C VAL A 51 22.47 -1.68 -9.65
N ILE A 52 21.62 -1.43 -10.64
CA ILE A 52 21.96 -0.86 -11.94
C ILE A 52 21.73 0.66 -11.88
N SER A 53 22.77 1.41 -12.18
CA SER A 53 22.79 2.88 -12.26
C SER A 53 23.37 3.36 -13.58
N GLY A 54 23.27 4.67 -13.85
CA GLY A 54 23.77 5.27 -15.09
C GLY A 54 22.81 5.13 -16.28
N THR A 55 21.56 4.74 -16.04
CA THR A 55 20.49 4.76 -17.04
C THR A 55 20.11 6.19 -17.38
N ASP A 56 19.90 6.47 -18.67
CA ASP A 56 19.27 7.69 -19.12
C ASP A 56 17.77 7.63 -18.81
N TRP A 57 17.37 8.35 -17.76
CA TRP A 57 16.01 8.31 -17.24
C TRP A 57 14.96 8.70 -18.29
N ASP A 58 15.26 9.67 -19.15
CA ASP A 58 14.31 10.16 -20.17
C ASP A 58 14.15 9.20 -21.36
N ASN A 59 15.09 8.26 -21.52
CA ASN A 59 15.20 7.44 -22.73
C ASN A 59 15.14 5.93 -22.41
N ASP A 60 16.10 5.43 -21.64
CA ASP A 60 16.32 3.99 -21.41
C ASP A 60 15.15 3.31 -20.69
N LEU A 61 14.39 4.07 -19.91
CA LEU A 61 13.31 3.54 -19.05
C LEU A 61 11.91 3.70 -19.65
N THR A 62 11.83 4.17 -20.90
CA THR A 62 10.56 4.54 -21.52
C THR A 62 10.21 3.59 -22.66
N PRO A 63 9.05 2.92 -22.63
CA PRO A 63 8.66 1.95 -23.65
C PRO A 63 8.49 2.52 -25.07
N TRP A 64 7.96 3.75 -25.18
CA TRP A 64 7.72 4.44 -26.46
C TRP A 64 7.93 5.95 -26.29
N PRO A 65 8.12 6.72 -27.37
CA PRO A 65 8.31 8.15 -27.27
C PRO A 65 7.06 8.87 -26.75
N ALA A 66 7.24 9.86 -25.88
CA ALA A 66 6.20 10.80 -25.45
C ALA A 66 6.71 12.26 -25.55
N PRO A 67 6.87 12.80 -26.78
CA PRO A 67 7.51 14.10 -27.00
C PRO A 67 6.66 15.29 -26.51
N GLY A 68 5.34 15.12 -26.38
CA GLY A 68 4.43 16.15 -25.87
C GLY A 68 4.39 16.25 -24.34
N LEU A 69 5.19 15.45 -23.65
CA LEU A 69 5.15 15.33 -22.20
C LEU A 69 6.50 15.79 -21.62
N PRO A 70 6.57 16.99 -21.03
CA PRO A 70 7.81 17.59 -20.56
C PRO A 70 8.41 16.77 -19.40
N SER A 71 9.53 16.09 -19.64
CA SER A 71 10.11 15.17 -18.67
C SER A 71 10.61 15.87 -17.40
N GLN A 72 10.95 17.15 -17.49
CA GLN A 72 11.33 17.99 -16.37
C GLN A 72 10.21 18.18 -15.33
N GLU A 73 8.93 18.04 -15.71
CA GLU A 73 7.81 18.04 -14.75
C GLU A 73 7.82 16.83 -13.81
N PHE A 74 8.66 15.84 -14.11
CA PHE A 74 8.75 14.55 -13.42
C PHE A 74 10.18 14.23 -12.93
N GLY A 75 11.12 15.17 -13.07
CA GLY A 75 12.52 15.03 -12.63
C GLY A 75 13.55 14.71 -13.73
N GLY A 76 13.15 14.78 -15.01
CA GLY A 76 14.02 14.60 -16.19
C GLY A 76 14.89 15.82 -16.56
N LYS A 77 15.68 15.72 -17.64
CA LYS A 77 16.74 16.67 -18.02
C LYS A 77 16.38 17.69 -19.12
N ASP A 78 15.11 18.08 -19.20
CA ASP A 78 14.47 18.91 -20.24
C ASP A 78 14.21 18.17 -21.57
N GLY A 79 12.97 18.24 -22.05
CA GLY A 79 12.54 17.63 -23.30
C GLY A 79 11.35 16.69 -23.10
N GLY A 80 11.19 15.71 -23.99
CA GLY A 80 10.19 14.65 -23.85
C GLY A 80 10.86 13.28 -23.71
N PHE A 81 10.04 12.26 -23.46
CA PHE A 81 10.53 10.90 -23.33
C PHE A 81 10.86 10.28 -24.69
N GLY A 82 12.01 9.63 -24.80
CA GLY A 82 12.56 9.19 -26.10
C GLY A 82 12.18 7.78 -26.55
N GLY A 83 11.61 6.94 -25.68
CA GLY A 83 11.11 5.62 -26.06
C GLY A 83 12.18 4.57 -26.36
N LYS A 84 13.35 4.63 -25.70
CA LYS A 84 14.48 3.73 -25.97
C LYS A 84 14.50 2.49 -25.08
N GLY A 85 13.36 2.15 -24.47
CA GLY A 85 13.22 0.98 -23.60
C GLY A 85 13.73 -0.32 -24.24
N GLU A 86 13.41 -0.57 -25.51
CA GLU A 86 13.83 -1.81 -26.19
C GLU A 86 15.35 -1.94 -26.33
N GLU A 87 16.04 -0.81 -26.54
CA GLU A 87 17.51 -0.83 -26.62
C GLU A 87 18.11 -1.26 -25.28
N PHE A 88 17.58 -0.76 -24.18
CA PHE A 88 18.05 -1.10 -22.84
C PHE A 88 17.60 -2.51 -22.41
N ALA A 89 16.36 -2.92 -22.68
CA ALA A 89 15.86 -4.26 -22.39
C ALA A 89 16.65 -5.34 -23.14
N ARG A 90 16.96 -5.11 -24.42
CA ARG A 90 17.87 -5.98 -25.18
C ARG A 90 19.24 -6.06 -24.53
N LYS A 91 19.80 -4.94 -24.09
CA LYS A 91 21.10 -4.92 -23.40
C LYS A 91 21.07 -5.67 -22.07
N LEU A 92 19.97 -5.58 -21.31
CA LEU A 92 19.77 -6.38 -20.10
C LEU A 92 19.78 -7.87 -20.41
N ARG A 93 18.99 -8.29 -21.41
CA ARG A 93 18.81 -9.68 -21.82
C ARG A 93 20.06 -10.31 -22.41
N GLU A 94 20.78 -9.58 -23.25
CA GLU A 94 21.86 -10.13 -24.09
C GLU A 94 23.26 -9.89 -23.51
N GLU A 95 23.46 -8.84 -22.71
CA GLU A 95 24.79 -8.43 -22.24
C GLU A 95 24.86 -8.34 -20.71
N ILE A 96 24.09 -7.44 -20.08
CA ILE A 96 24.27 -7.10 -18.67
C ILE A 96 23.97 -8.30 -17.77
N CYS A 97 22.80 -8.93 -17.89
CA CYS A 97 22.45 -10.05 -17.01
C CYS A 97 23.36 -11.27 -17.24
N PRO A 98 23.49 -11.81 -18.48
CA PRO A 98 24.32 -13.00 -18.73
C PRO A 98 25.79 -12.82 -18.37
N GLU A 99 26.40 -11.68 -18.72
CA GLU A 99 27.81 -11.46 -18.40
C GLU A 99 28.05 -11.22 -16.91
N THR A 100 27.11 -10.56 -16.22
CA THR A 100 27.22 -10.33 -14.78
C THR A 100 27.20 -11.67 -14.04
N GLU A 101 26.22 -12.51 -14.35
CA GLU A 101 26.06 -13.84 -13.74
C GLU A 101 27.29 -14.72 -14.03
N LYS A 102 27.82 -14.67 -15.26
CA LYS A 102 29.08 -15.35 -15.62
C LYS A 102 30.27 -14.83 -14.81
N LYS A 103 30.42 -13.51 -14.62
CA LYS A 103 31.50 -12.88 -13.82
C LYS A 103 31.36 -13.16 -12.32
N LEU A 104 30.17 -13.53 -11.86
CA LEU A 104 29.89 -13.98 -10.49
C LEU A 104 30.00 -15.51 -10.34
N GLY A 105 30.15 -16.26 -11.44
CA GLY A 105 30.23 -17.72 -11.42
C GLY A 105 28.91 -18.37 -11.00
N MET A 106 27.78 -17.76 -11.35
CA MET A 106 26.44 -18.22 -10.99
C MET A 106 25.95 -19.35 -11.89
N ASN A 107 25.11 -20.21 -11.32
CA ASN A 107 24.20 -21.11 -12.02
C ASN A 107 22.77 -20.64 -11.68
N THR A 108 22.36 -19.54 -12.32
CA THR A 108 21.15 -18.80 -11.95
C THR A 108 19.88 -19.64 -12.12
N THR A 109 19.15 -19.83 -11.02
CA THR A 109 17.84 -20.49 -10.96
C THR A 109 16.72 -19.54 -10.56
N GLY A 110 17.04 -18.34 -10.09
CA GLY A 110 16.08 -17.29 -9.77
C GLY A 110 16.60 -15.91 -10.15
N ARG A 111 15.97 -15.27 -11.14
CA ARG A 111 16.31 -13.91 -11.58
C ARG A 111 15.12 -12.98 -11.39
N TYR A 112 15.36 -11.83 -10.76
CA TYR A 112 14.31 -10.88 -10.41
C TYR A 112 14.67 -9.48 -10.89
N LEU A 113 13.65 -8.68 -11.26
CA LEU A 113 13.82 -7.31 -11.72
C LEU A 113 12.92 -6.36 -10.92
N ILE A 114 13.52 -5.40 -10.23
CA ILE A 114 12.80 -4.37 -9.48
C ILE A 114 13.12 -3.00 -10.06
N GLY A 115 12.09 -2.20 -10.29
CA GLY A 115 12.20 -0.80 -10.68
C GLY A 115 11.41 0.11 -9.74
N ILE A 116 11.82 1.38 -9.70
CA ILE A 116 11.22 2.43 -8.90
C ILE A 116 10.83 3.58 -9.82
N SER A 117 9.62 4.13 -9.68
CA SER A 117 9.12 5.20 -10.56
C SER A 117 9.15 4.75 -12.04
N LEU A 118 9.86 5.45 -12.92
CA LEU A 118 9.90 5.12 -14.34
C LEU A 118 10.57 3.76 -14.61
N SER A 119 11.56 3.35 -13.81
CA SER A 119 12.11 1.99 -13.97
C SER A 119 11.12 0.91 -13.53
N GLY A 120 10.10 1.24 -12.72
CA GLY A 120 9.02 0.33 -12.34
C GLY A 120 8.12 -0.04 -13.53
N ILE A 121 7.73 0.93 -14.36
CA ILE A 121 7.00 0.63 -15.60
C ILE A 121 7.90 -0.09 -16.61
N PHE A 122 9.19 0.22 -16.65
CA PHE A 122 10.16 -0.50 -17.49
C PHE A 122 10.27 -1.98 -17.10
N ALA A 123 10.31 -2.28 -15.79
CA ALA A 123 10.37 -3.66 -15.30
C ALA A 123 9.11 -4.46 -15.68
N LEU A 124 7.92 -3.85 -15.53
CA LEU A 124 6.66 -4.44 -16.02
C LEU A 124 6.72 -4.67 -17.52
N TRP A 125 7.16 -3.65 -18.27
CA TRP A 125 7.26 -3.70 -19.71
C TRP A 125 8.17 -4.83 -20.21
N CYS A 126 9.34 -5.01 -19.58
CA CYS A 126 10.24 -6.13 -19.87
C CYS A 126 9.54 -7.49 -19.69
N SER A 127 8.77 -7.65 -18.62
CA SER A 127 8.12 -8.93 -18.28
C SER A 127 7.05 -9.41 -19.27
N ALA A 128 6.57 -8.54 -20.16
CA ALA A 128 5.66 -8.93 -21.23
C ALA A 128 6.37 -9.67 -22.37
N SER A 129 7.69 -9.52 -22.50
CA SER A 129 8.47 -10.03 -23.64
C SER A 129 9.72 -10.81 -23.25
N ASP A 130 10.12 -10.74 -21.98
CA ASP A 130 11.32 -11.38 -21.46
C ASP A 130 10.97 -12.43 -20.38
N PRO A 131 11.07 -13.73 -20.71
CA PRO A 131 10.78 -14.81 -19.76
C PRO A 131 11.92 -15.05 -18.76
N SER A 132 13.02 -14.29 -18.83
CA SER A 132 14.18 -14.54 -18.00
C SER A 132 14.04 -14.04 -16.56
N PHE A 133 12.97 -13.30 -16.24
CA PHE A 133 12.69 -12.82 -14.89
C PHE A 133 11.56 -13.62 -14.25
N ASP A 134 11.87 -14.31 -13.17
CA ASP A 134 10.92 -15.07 -12.36
C ASP A 134 9.98 -14.16 -11.56
N GLY A 135 10.42 -12.94 -11.24
CA GLY A 135 9.58 -11.99 -10.51
C GLY A 135 9.92 -10.53 -10.78
N ILE A 136 8.89 -9.70 -10.72
CA ILE A 136 8.92 -8.30 -11.14
C ILE A 136 8.44 -7.40 -10.00
N GLY A 137 9.23 -6.40 -9.64
CA GLY A 137 8.85 -5.35 -8.69
C GLY A 137 8.64 -4.01 -9.38
N SER A 138 7.46 -3.41 -9.21
CA SER A 138 7.14 -2.04 -9.61
C SER A 138 6.84 -1.20 -8.38
N VAL A 139 7.85 -0.46 -7.90
CA VAL A 139 7.76 0.38 -6.69
C VAL A 139 7.41 1.82 -7.09
N SER A 140 6.20 2.26 -6.74
CA SER A 140 5.64 3.55 -7.18
C SER A 140 5.82 3.76 -8.68
N GLY A 141 5.50 2.72 -9.47
CA GLY A 141 5.70 2.76 -10.92
C GLY A 141 4.99 3.97 -11.54
N SER A 142 5.66 4.65 -12.47
CA SER A 142 5.12 5.80 -13.22
C SER A 142 4.00 5.41 -14.21
N LEU A 143 2.96 4.70 -13.74
CA LEU A 143 1.84 4.19 -14.54
C LEU A 143 0.93 5.31 -15.07
N TRP A 144 1.22 6.56 -14.72
CA TRP A 144 0.69 7.74 -15.38
C TRP A 144 1.19 7.90 -16.83
N TYR A 145 2.21 7.14 -17.25
CA TYR A 145 2.79 7.20 -18.59
C TYR A 145 1.75 6.92 -19.67
N ASP A 146 1.66 7.81 -20.65
CA ASP A 146 0.55 7.83 -21.61
C ASP A 146 0.46 6.52 -22.40
N GLY A 147 -0.72 5.91 -22.38
CA GLY A 147 -1.03 4.67 -23.08
C GLY A 147 -0.53 3.39 -22.39
N PHE A 148 0.07 3.47 -21.21
CA PHE A 148 0.72 2.29 -20.61
C PHE A 148 -0.27 1.20 -20.19
N THR A 149 -1.35 1.54 -19.49
CA THR A 149 -2.36 0.53 -19.09
C THR A 149 -3.16 0.03 -20.29
N ASP A 150 -3.36 0.84 -21.32
CA ASP A 150 -3.97 0.40 -22.58
C ASP A 150 -3.07 -0.57 -23.34
N TRP A 151 -1.76 -0.32 -23.37
CA TRP A 151 -0.77 -1.29 -23.86
C TRP A 151 -0.82 -2.58 -23.04
N MET A 152 -0.87 -2.51 -21.70
CA MET A 152 -0.98 -3.71 -20.85
C MET A 152 -2.21 -4.55 -21.20
N LYS A 153 -3.37 -3.95 -21.49
CA LYS A 153 -4.58 -4.67 -21.94
C LYS A 153 -4.38 -5.38 -23.28
N SER A 154 -3.47 -4.89 -24.13
CA SER A 154 -3.14 -5.53 -25.41
C SER A 154 -2.18 -6.72 -25.28
N VAL A 155 -1.55 -6.90 -24.10
CA VAL A 155 -0.64 -8.01 -23.83
C VAL A 155 -1.46 -9.25 -23.46
N HIS A 156 -1.47 -10.24 -24.35
CA HIS A 156 -2.27 -11.46 -24.19
C HIS A 156 -1.58 -12.52 -23.33
N GLN A 157 -0.26 -12.45 -23.18
CA GLN A 157 0.52 -13.38 -22.39
C GLN A 157 1.63 -12.64 -21.65
N TRP A 158 1.63 -12.77 -20.33
CA TRP A 158 2.67 -12.24 -19.45
C TRP A 158 3.64 -13.35 -19.07
N LEU A 159 4.94 -13.08 -19.14
CA LEU A 159 5.99 -14.09 -18.98
C LEU A 159 6.62 -14.11 -17.58
N GLY A 160 6.43 -13.05 -16.79
CA GLY A 160 6.79 -13.03 -15.37
C GLY A 160 5.91 -14.01 -14.58
N LYS A 161 6.45 -14.55 -13.47
CA LYS A 161 5.74 -15.54 -12.63
C LYS A 161 5.14 -14.92 -11.37
N SER A 162 5.77 -13.88 -10.82
CA SER A 162 5.22 -13.11 -9.70
C SER A 162 5.44 -11.61 -9.88
N TYR A 163 4.49 -10.83 -9.38
CA TYR A 163 4.48 -9.38 -9.50
C TYR A 163 4.30 -8.74 -8.13
N TYR A 164 5.14 -7.77 -7.81
CA TYR A 164 5.03 -6.92 -6.63
C TYR A 164 4.78 -5.48 -7.04
N PHE A 165 3.73 -4.88 -6.53
CA PHE A 165 3.43 -3.46 -6.65
C PHE A 165 3.47 -2.80 -5.28
N SER A 166 4.00 -1.59 -5.24
CA SER A 166 3.97 -0.76 -4.03
C SER A 166 3.54 0.65 -4.38
N LEU A 167 2.68 1.24 -3.56
CA LEU A 167 2.38 2.67 -3.59
C LEU A 167 2.68 3.34 -2.24
N GLY A 168 2.84 4.65 -2.26
CA GLY A 168 2.83 5.48 -1.07
C GLY A 168 1.41 5.81 -0.62
N ASP A 169 1.17 5.88 0.68
CA ASP A 169 -0.11 6.29 1.28
C ASP A 169 -0.45 7.79 1.06
N ARG A 170 0.48 8.55 0.47
CA ARG A 170 0.34 9.98 0.13
C ARG A 170 0.52 10.27 -1.36
N GLU A 171 0.38 9.27 -2.22
CA GLU A 171 0.71 9.37 -3.65
C GLU A 171 -0.23 10.33 -4.41
N ASN A 172 -1.49 10.44 -3.98
CA ASN A 172 -2.49 11.35 -4.53
C ASN A 172 -2.36 12.82 -4.06
N LEU A 173 -1.49 13.12 -3.08
CA LEU A 173 -1.31 14.47 -2.51
C LEU A 173 -0.33 15.33 -3.33
N THR A 174 -0.50 15.34 -4.65
CA THR A 174 0.35 16.08 -5.59
C THR A 174 -0.46 17.04 -6.44
N ARG A 175 0.12 18.21 -6.75
CA ARG A 175 -0.49 19.20 -7.65
C ARG A 175 -0.40 18.78 -9.12
N ASN A 176 0.47 17.82 -9.44
CA ASN A 176 0.60 17.30 -10.80
C ASN A 176 -0.52 16.26 -11.05
N ARG A 177 -1.48 16.61 -11.92
CA ARG A 177 -2.64 15.77 -12.22
C ARG A 177 -2.28 14.38 -12.74
N ARG A 178 -1.13 14.23 -13.41
CA ARG A 178 -0.65 12.92 -13.90
C ARG A 178 -0.10 12.08 -12.75
N LEU A 179 0.68 12.67 -11.85
CA LEU A 179 1.13 11.95 -10.65
C LEU A 179 -0.06 11.56 -9.75
N ALA A 180 -1.11 12.37 -9.71
CA ALA A 180 -2.31 12.07 -8.94
C ALA A 180 -3.08 10.84 -9.48
N SER A 181 -2.89 10.45 -10.75
CA SER A 181 -3.55 9.26 -11.32
C SER A 181 -2.77 7.96 -11.11
N VAL A 182 -1.58 8.00 -10.52
CA VAL A 182 -0.75 6.79 -10.36
C VAL A 182 -1.45 5.70 -9.59
N GLU A 183 -2.18 6.07 -8.55
CA GLU A 183 -2.93 5.12 -7.73
C GLU A 183 -3.96 4.37 -8.59
N ASP A 184 -4.84 5.11 -9.27
CA ASP A 184 -5.86 4.54 -10.17
C ASP A 184 -5.23 3.67 -11.27
N ARG A 185 -4.14 4.15 -11.88
CA ARG A 185 -3.43 3.41 -12.95
C ARG A 185 -2.72 2.17 -12.43
N THR A 186 -2.29 2.18 -11.17
CA THR A 186 -1.72 1.00 -10.50
C THR A 186 -2.77 -0.04 -10.23
N GLN A 187 -3.94 0.36 -9.72
CA GLN A 187 -5.06 -0.56 -9.54
C GLN A 187 -5.51 -1.15 -10.88
N GLU A 188 -5.58 -0.34 -11.94
CA GLU A 188 -5.86 -0.80 -13.30
C GLU A 188 -4.83 -1.83 -13.79
N ALA A 189 -3.53 -1.55 -13.62
CA ALA A 189 -2.45 -2.48 -14.00
C ALA A 189 -2.51 -3.81 -13.22
N ILE A 190 -2.82 -3.75 -11.92
CA ILE A 190 -3.01 -4.93 -11.07
C ILE A 190 -4.22 -5.75 -11.55
N GLY A 191 -5.33 -5.09 -11.88
CA GLY A 191 -6.52 -5.73 -12.43
C GLY A 191 -6.21 -6.51 -13.70
N ILE A 192 -5.53 -5.87 -14.66
CA ILE A 192 -5.13 -6.50 -15.93
C ILE A 192 -4.29 -7.77 -15.70
N LEU A 193 -3.29 -7.71 -14.81
CA LEU A 193 -2.45 -8.87 -14.51
C LEU A 193 -3.21 -10.00 -13.81
N ARG A 194 -4.11 -9.66 -12.88
CA ARG A 194 -4.96 -10.65 -12.18
C ARG A 194 -5.95 -11.32 -13.12
N GLU A 195 -6.52 -10.60 -14.07
CA GLU A 195 -7.47 -11.14 -15.06
C GLU A 195 -6.84 -12.24 -15.93
N VAL A 196 -5.56 -12.11 -16.25
CA VAL A 196 -4.79 -13.13 -17.00
C VAL A 196 -4.13 -14.18 -16.10
N GLY A 197 -4.51 -14.22 -14.81
CA GLY A 197 -4.10 -15.26 -13.86
C GLY A 197 -2.72 -15.09 -13.24
N GLN A 198 -2.10 -13.91 -13.33
CA GLN A 198 -0.79 -13.66 -12.71
C GLN A 198 -0.89 -13.51 -11.19
N GLU A 199 0.12 -14.01 -10.47
CA GLU A 199 0.24 -13.75 -9.03
C GLU A 199 0.71 -12.31 -8.81
N VAL A 200 -0.18 -11.48 -8.26
CA VAL A 200 0.11 -10.07 -7.98
C VAL A 200 -0.03 -9.76 -6.50
N PHE A 201 1.09 -9.36 -5.89
CA PHE A 201 1.15 -8.70 -4.60
C PHE A 201 1.07 -7.19 -4.78
N PHE A 202 0.26 -6.53 -3.94
CA PHE A 202 0.18 -5.09 -3.89
C PHE A 202 0.09 -4.64 -2.43
N GLU A 203 0.82 -3.58 -2.07
CA GLU A 203 0.66 -2.92 -0.77
C GLU A 203 0.89 -1.40 -0.82
N TYR A 204 0.26 -0.70 0.13
CA TYR A 204 0.59 0.67 0.45
C TYR A 204 1.74 0.72 1.47
N ASN A 205 2.56 1.74 1.35
CA ASN A 205 3.69 2.01 2.20
C ASN A 205 3.61 3.45 2.71
N GLN A 206 4.06 3.69 3.95
CA GLN A 206 4.16 5.05 4.44
C GLN A 206 5.02 5.91 3.52
N GLY A 207 4.59 7.14 3.28
CA GLY A 207 5.34 8.17 2.58
C GLY A 207 4.89 8.45 1.13
N SER A 208 5.61 9.36 0.47
CA SER A 208 5.25 9.85 -0.86
C SER A 208 5.70 8.90 -1.98
N HIS A 209 5.50 9.31 -3.24
CA HIS A 209 5.92 8.57 -4.44
C HIS A 209 7.43 8.20 -4.45
N PHE A 210 8.28 8.93 -3.71
CA PHE A 210 9.73 8.76 -3.77
C PHE A 210 10.39 8.39 -2.43
N ALA A 211 9.64 8.24 -1.34
CA ALA A 211 10.26 8.03 -0.03
C ALA A 211 9.36 7.31 0.97
N PRO A 212 9.93 6.46 1.84
CA PRO A 212 11.32 5.97 1.81
C PRO A 212 11.47 4.77 0.84
N VAL A 213 12.52 4.79 0.01
CA VAL A 213 12.75 3.77 -1.05
C VAL A 213 13.20 2.43 -0.48
N LEU A 214 14.21 2.41 0.40
CA LEU A 214 14.80 1.16 0.90
C LEU A 214 13.79 0.26 1.63
N PRO A 215 12.90 0.77 2.51
CA PRO A 215 11.87 -0.07 3.12
C PRO A 215 10.91 -0.70 2.10
N ARG A 216 10.62 -0.01 0.99
CA ARG A 216 9.79 -0.57 -0.09
C ARG A 216 10.53 -1.63 -0.89
N LEU A 217 11.83 -1.45 -1.10
CA LEU A 217 12.69 -2.47 -1.70
C LEU A 217 12.79 -3.71 -0.81
N ASP A 218 12.89 -3.56 0.51
CA ASP A 218 12.91 -4.69 1.44
C ASP A 218 11.65 -5.55 1.32
N LYS A 219 10.49 -4.92 1.17
CA LYS A 219 9.22 -5.61 0.99
C LYS A 219 9.09 -6.26 -0.39
N ALA A 220 9.57 -5.59 -1.43
CA ALA A 220 9.67 -6.19 -2.76
C ALA A 220 10.55 -7.46 -2.73
N LEU A 221 11.74 -7.38 -2.12
CA LEU A 221 12.65 -8.51 -1.95
C LEU A 221 12.01 -9.62 -1.10
N GLN A 222 11.33 -9.27 -0.02
CA GLN A 222 10.59 -10.22 0.81
C GLN A 222 9.57 -11.00 0.00
N HIS A 223 8.76 -10.34 -0.82
CA HIS A 223 7.77 -11.02 -1.64
C HIS A 223 8.43 -11.91 -2.70
N LEU A 224 9.38 -11.35 -3.46
CA LEU A 224 9.95 -12.03 -4.61
C LEU A 224 10.88 -13.20 -4.23
N LEU A 225 11.56 -13.14 -3.08
CA LEU A 225 12.61 -14.09 -2.70
C LEU A 225 12.21 -15.12 -1.63
N SER A 226 11.04 -14.99 -0.99
CA SER A 226 10.60 -15.87 0.11
C SER A 226 10.08 -17.26 -0.33
N GLY A 227 10.04 -17.56 -1.65
CA GLY A 227 9.31 -18.70 -2.21
C GLY A 227 10.09 -19.89 -2.79
N GLN A 228 11.21 -20.36 -2.21
CA GLN A 228 11.92 -21.58 -2.68
C GLN A 228 12.41 -22.54 -1.57
N GLU A 229 12.08 -22.31 -0.30
CA GLU A 229 12.25 -23.32 0.77
C GLU A 229 10.86 -23.81 1.20
N ASN A 230 10.31 -24.85 0.56
CA ASN A 230 9.32 -25.76 1.16
C ASN A 230 8.86 -26.83 0.15
N THR A 231 9.68 -27.86 -0.03
CA THR A 231 9.23 -29.18 -0.49
C THR A 231 9.76 -30.26 0.44
N VAL A 232 9.26 -30.31 1.69
CA VAL A 232 9.07 -31.57 2.44
C VAL A 232 7.90 -31.40 3.41
N SER A 233 6.91 -32.29 3.26
CA SER A 233 5.81 -32.63 4.17
C SER A 233 6.01 -32.25 5.65
N GLY A 234 5.13 -31.38 6.14
CA GLY A 234 4.89 -31.16 7.56
C GLY A 234 4.09 -29.88 7.78
N HIS A 235 2.79 -30.01 8.05
CA HIS A 235 1.95 -28.88 8.46
C HIS A 235 2.62 -28.05 9.57
N LYS A 236 3.16 -26.87 9.21
CA LYS A 236 3.35 -25.72 10.11
C LYS A 236 3.36 -24.43 9.30
N LYS A 237 2.20 -23.76 9.36
CA LYS A 237 1.84 -22.36 9.05
C LYS A 237 2.85 -21.51 8.25
N VAL A 238 2.45 -21.30 7.00
CA VAL A 238 2.62 -20.10 6.16
C VAL A 238 2.56 -18.81 7.00
N SER A 239 3.50 -17.88 6.79
CA SER A 239 3.31 -16.49 7.23
C SER A 239 2.33 -15.82 6.27
N GLU A 240 1.06 -15.81 6.67
CA GLU A 240 -0.02 -15.07 6.00
C GLU A 240 0.38 -13.60 5.86
N ARG A 241 0.16 -13.03 4.65
CA ARG A 241 -0.13 -11.60 4.54
C ARG A 241 -1.31 -11.35 5.48
N GLN A 242 -1.22 -10.36 6.37
CA GLN A 242 -2.43 -9.92 7.06
C GLN A 242 -3.33 -9.32 5.97
N ASN A 243 -4.41 -10.02 5.58
CA ASN A 243 -5.43 -9.50 4.68
C ASN A 243 -6.18 -8.40 5.44
N LEU A 244 -5.56 -7.23 5.61
CA LEU A 244 -6.14 -6.16 6.40
C LEU A 244 -7.42 -5.65 5.74
N ASP A 245 -8.43 -5.44 6.57
CA ASP A 245 -9.74 -4.94 6.17
C ASP A 245 -10.02 -3.58 6.81
N THR A 246 -10.99 -2.84 6.29
CA THR A 246 -11.30 -1.47 6.72
C THR A 246 -12.79 -1.27 6.99
N ILE A 247 -13.10 -0.73 8.17
CA ILE A 247 -14.46 -0.32 8.56
C ILE A 247 -14.45 1.12 9.11
N TYR A 248 -15.56 1.83 8.97
CA TYR A 248 -15.73 3.21 9.40
C TYR A 248 -16.77 3.28 10.52
N LEU A 249 -16.35 3.66 11.72
CA LEU A 249 -17.17 3.59 12.93
C LEU A 249 -17.38 4.99 13.51
N ALA A 250 -18.62 5.45 13.50
CA ALA A 250 -19.06 6.69 14.14
C ALA A 250 -19.70 6.37 15.49
N GLY A 251 -19.40 7.13 16.54
CA GLY A 251 -19.79 6.75 17.89
C GLY A 251 -19.55 7.82 18.95
N GLY A 252 -19.80 9.09 18.62
CA GLY A 252 -19.50 10.21 19.51
C GLY A 252 -18.17 10.88 19.18
N CYS A 253 -17.58 11.58 20.17
CA CYS A 253 -16.27 12.20 20.02
C CYS A 253 -15.22 11.20 19.51
N PHE A 254 -14.73 11.43 18.29
CA PHE A 254 -13.81 10.52 17.62
C PHE A 254 -12.43 10.38 18.30
N TRP A 255 -12.04 11.28 19.21
CA TRP A 255 -10.72 11.24 19.86
C TRP A 255 -10.59 10.07 20.84
N GLY A 256 -11.61 9.86 21.67
CA GLY A 256 -11.63 8.69 22.54
C GLY A 256 -11.87 7.42 21.76
N LEU A 257 -12.75 7.46 20.76
CA LEU A 257 -13.05 6.30 19.94
C LEU A 257 -11.81 5.82 19.16
N GLU A 258 -11.00 6.73 18.63
CA GLU A 258 -9.71 6.43 18.00
C GLU A 258 -8.75 5.77 19.01
N LYS A 259 -8.54 6.40 20.17
CA LYS A 259 -7.69 5.85 21.23
C LYS A 259 -8.16 4.47 21.66
N TYR A 260 -9.47 4.25 21.75
CA TYR A 260 -10.06 2.96 22.10
C TYR A 260 -9.69 1.88 21.07
N PHE A 261 -9.90 2.13 19.78
CA PHE A 261 -9.58 1.16 18.73
C PHE A 261 -8.07 0.89 18.61
N LYS A 262 -7.22 1.92 18.73
CA LYS A 262 -5.75 1.74 18.70
C LYS A 262 -5.22 0.76 19.74
N LEU A 263 -5.92 0.60 20.87
CA LEU A 263 -5.50 -0.31 21.94
C LEU A 263 -5.88 -1.78 21.68
N ILE A 264 -6.78 -2.06 20.73
CA ILE A 264 -7.31 -3.40 20.48
C ILE A 264 -6.33 -4.20 19.61
N ARG A 265 -5.88 -5.35 20.11
CA ARG A 265 -5.04 -6.26 19.32
C ARG A 265 -5.79 -6.74 18.08
N GLY A 266 -5.17 -6.56 16.92
CA GLY A 266 -5.74 -6.85 15.61
C GLY A 266 -6.16 -5.60 14.84
N VAL A 267 -6.34 -4.45 15.51
CA VAL A 267 -6.36 -3.15 14.82
C VAL A 267 -4.92 -2.77 14.49
N THR A 268 -4.68 -2.40 13.24
CA THR A 268 -3.34 -2.08 12.70
C THR A 268 -3.16 -0.60 12.40
N ASP A 269 -4.23 0.12 12.07
CA ASP A 269 -4.21 1.56 11.85
C ASP A 269 -5.57 2.20 12.13
N THR A 270 -5.56 3.48 12.50
CA THR A 270 -6.79 4.27 12.63
C THR A 270 -6.59 5.70 12.15
N GLN A 271 -7.65 6.33 11.65
CA GLN A 271 -7.66 7.74 11.28
C GLN A 271 -9.00 8.36 11.65
N VAL A 272 -9.00 9.55 12.23
CA VAL A 272 -10.24 10.31 12.52
C VAL A 272 -10.65 11.18 11.34
N GLY A 273 -11.95 11.34 11.16
CA GLY A 273 -12.51 12.14 10.08
C GLY A 273 -14.02 12.27 10.12
N PHE A 274 -14.57 12.68 8.99
CA PHE A 274 -15.97 13.03 8.82
C PHE A 274 -16.58 12.14 7.75
N VAL A 275 -17.65 11.40 8.09
CA VAL A 275 -18.31 10.45 7.17
C VAL A 275 -19.73 10.89 6.80
N ASN A 276 -20.12 10.62 5.55
CA ASN A 276 -21.48 10.71 5.01
C ASN A 276 -22.17 12.07 5.23
N GLY A 277 -21.52 13.16 4.80
CA GLY A 277 -22.12 14.50 4.73
C GLY A 277 -22.28 15.02 3.31
N HIS A 278 -22.68 16.28 3.15
CA HIS A 278 -23.04 16.85 1.85
C HIS A 278 -22.19 18.05 1.41
N THR A 279 -21.36 18.60 2.31
CA THR A 279 -20.38 19.65 1.94
C THR A 279 -19.07 19.03 1.47
N LYS A 280 -18.35 19.70 0.55
CA LYS A 280 -17.07 19.22 0.02
C LYS A 280 -15.93 19.59 0.96
N ASN A 281 -15.13 18.61 1.37
CA ASN A 281 -13.93 18.78 2.21
C ASN A 281 -14.20 19.65 3.46
N PRO A 282 -15.15 19.27 4.33
CA PRO A 282 -15.49 20.08 5.49
C PRO A 282 -14.31 20.23 6.45
N THR A 283 -14.21 21.40 7.07
CA THR A 283 -13.35 21.61 8.25
C THR A 283 -14.06 21.17 9.52
N TYR A 284 -13.32 20.87 10.58
CA TYR A 284 -13.92 20.54 11.88
C TYR A 284 -14.90 21.63 12.35
N LYS A 285 -14.56 22.91 12.15
CA LYS A 285 -15.42 24.04 12.52
C LYS A 285 -16.76 24.04 11.79
N GLU A 286 -16.77 23.67 10.51
CA GLU A 286 -18.01 23.57 9.74
C GLU A 286 -18.84 22.37 10.20
N VAL A 287 -18.23 21.21 10.45
CA VAL A 287 -18.92 20.04 10.98
C VAL A 287 -19.52 20.31 12.36
N TYR A 288 -18.82 21.08 13.20
CA TYR A 288 -19.30 21.46 14.53
C TYR A 288 -20.63 22.24 14.49
N THR A 289 -20.98 22.86 13.36
CA THR A 289 -22.27 23.57 13.21
C THR A 289 -23.49 22.65 13.05
N ASP A 290 -23.28 21.33 12.87
CA ASP A 290 -24.32 20.35 12.54
C ASP A 290 -25.08 20.64 11.22
N THR A 291 -24.61 21.58 10.40
CA THR A 291 -25.27 21.89 9.11
C THR A 291 -24.74 21.06 7.94
N THR A 292 -23.61 20.36 8.09
CA THR A 292 -22.91 19.66 6.99
C THR A 292 -23.34 18.20 6.82
N GLY A 293 -24.15 17.66 7.74
CA GLY A 293 -24.62 16.27 7.74
C GLY A 293 -23.58 15.20 8.10
N TYR A 294 -22.31 15.58 8.24
CA TYR A 294 -21.24 14.65 8.57
C TYR A 294 -21.38 14.10 10.01
N ALA A 295 -20.98 12.84 10.21
CA ALA A 295 -20.66 12.28 11.52
C ALA A 295 -19.15 12.30 11.77
N GLU A 296 -18.74 12.55 13.00
CA GLU A 296 -17.39 12.20 13.47
C GLU A 296 -17.23 10.69 13.44
N CYS A 297 -16.15 10.24 12.82
CA CYS A 297 -15.93 8.84 12.49
C CYS A 297 -14.46 8.47 12.61
N VAL A 298 -14.21 7.22 12.97
CA VAL A 298 -12.89 6.59 12.94
C VAL A 298 -12.86 5.60 11.79
N LYS A 299 -11.95 5.78 10.83
CA LYS A 299 -11.53 4.71 9.92
C LYS A 299 -10.66 3.74 10.70
N VAL A 300 -11.03 2.47 10.73
CA VAL A 300 -10.34 1.39 11.46
C VAL A 300 -9.84 0.36 10.46
N VAL A 301 -8.53 0.19 10.38
CA VAL A 301 -7.87 -0.87 9.61
C VAL A 301 -7.49 -1.99 10.55
N PHE A 302 -7.86 -3.23 10.24
CA PHE A 302 -7.66 -4.36 11.15
C PHE A 302 -7.32 -5.66 10.39
N ASP A 303 -6.65 -6.59 11.05
CA ASP A 303 -6.41 -7.94 10.53
C ASP A 303 -7.57 -8.89 10.91
N PRO A 304 -8.43 -9.30 9.96
CA PRO A 304 -9.54 -10.21 10.21
C PRO A 304 -9.08 -11.60 10.68
N ALA A 305 -7.82 -12.00 10.42
CA ALA A 305 -7.28 -13.26 10.95
C ALA A 305 -6.96 -13.18 12.46
N VAL A 306 -6.68 -11.99 12.97
CA VAL A 306 -6.42 -11.74 14.40
C VAL A 306 -7.68 -11.24 15.11
N LEU A 307 -8.48 -10.41 14.44
CA LEU A 307 -9.69 -9.77 14.93
C LEU A 307 -10.78 -9.82 13.85
N PRO A 308 -11.61 -10.88 13.81
CA PRO A 308 -12.74 -10.95 12.88
C PRO A 308 -13.68 -9.74 13.03
N LEU A 309 -14.31 -9.32 11.92
CA LEU A 309 -15.17 -8.14 11.88
C LEU A 309 -16.29 -8.20 12.93
N GLU A 310 -16.92 -9.36 13.11
CA GLU A 310 -18.00 -9.56 14.08
C GLU A 310 -17.53 -9.19 15.49
N LYS A 311 -16.30 -9.58 15.85
CA LYS A 311 -15.70 -9.32 17.16
C LYS A 311 -15.29 -7.86 17.31
N LEU A 312 -14.77 -7.23 16.25
CA LEU A 312 -14.53 -5.79 16.23
C LEU A 312 -15.82 -5.01 16.48
N LEU A 313 -16.92 -5.39 15.81
CA LEU A 313 -18.22 -4.75 15.99
C LEU A 313 -18.78 -4.99 17.40
N GLU A 314 -18.54 -6.16 18.02
CA GLU A 314 -18.89 -6.37 19.43
C GLU A 314 -18.17 -5.41 20.37
N PHE A 315 -16.91 -5.09 20.10
CA PHE A 315 -16.15 -4.10 20.87
C PHE A 315 -16.64 -2.69 20.63
N TYR A 316 -16.99 -2.34 19.39
CA TYR A 316 -17.65 -1.09 19.06
C TYR A 316 -18.93 -0.87 19.88
N PHE A 317 -19.83 -1.87 19.94
CA PHE A 317 -21.05 -1.78 20.74
C PHE A 317 -20.82 -1.71 22.26
N LYS A 318 -19.59 -1.97 22.76
CA LYS A 318 -19.22 -1.71 24.16
C LYS A 318 -18.77 -0.26 24.39
N ALA A 319 -18.28 0.40 23.34
CA ALA A 319 -17.79 1.77 23.41
C ALA A 319 -18.91 2.81 23.31
N ILE A 320 -20.02 2.47 22.64
CA ILE A 320 -21.14 3.38 22.42
C ILE A 320 -22.35 3.05 23.29
N ASP A 321 -23.23 4.04 23.48
CA ASP A 321 -24.63 3.85 23.84
C ASP A 321 -25.47 3.76 22.55
N PRO A 322 -25.88 2.56 22.10
CA PRO A 322 -26.59 2.40 20.85
C PRO A 322 -28.06 2.87 20.91
N THR A 323 -28.56 3.22 22.09
CA THR A 323 -29.95 3.69 22.28
C THR A 323 -30.07 5.21 22.24
N SER A 324 -28.94 5.92 22.18
CA SER A 324 -28.86 7.38 22.20
C SER A 324 -28.84 7.96 20.77
N GLU A 325 -29.85 8.75 20.43
CA GLU A 325 -29.98 9.43 19.15
C GLU A 325 -29.17 10.74 19.14
N ASN A 326 -28.29 10.94 18.14
CA ASN A 326 -27.54 12.19 17.90
C ASN A 326 -26.80 12.73 19.14
N LYS A 327 -26.29 11.81 19.96
CA LYS A 327 -25.64 12.12 21.24
C LYS A 327 -24.82 10.92 21.72
N GLN A 328 -23.66 11.17 22.35
CA GLN A 328 -22.91 10.19 23.15
C GLN A 328 -22.30 10.88 24.39
N GLY A 329 -22.58 10.38 25.58
CA GLY A 329 -22.18 11.06 26.83
C GLY A 329 -22.73 12.49 26.91
N GLU A 330 -21.88 13.48 27.15
CA GLU A 330 -22.28 14.90 27.11
C GLU A 330 -22.19 15.53 25.71
N ASP A 331 -21.62 14.82 24.72
CA ASP A 331 -21.46 15.29 23.35
C ASP A 331 -22.80 15.21 22.61
N ARG A 332 -23.36 16.37 22.21
CA ARG A 332 -24.68 16.50 21.58
C ARG A 332 -24.58 17.11 20.18
N GLY A 333 -25.27 16.51 19.22
CA GLY A 333 -25.27 16.95 17.83
C GLY A 333 -25.35 15.76 16.87
N THR A 334 -25.92 16.00 15.69
CA THR A 334 -26.02 14.99 14.64
C THR A 334 -24.66 14.43 14.22
N ARG A 335 -23.58 15.19 14.42
CA ARG A 335 -22.24 14.68 14.15
C ARG A 335 -21.75 13.62 15.14
N TYR A 336 -22.37 13.51 16.32
CA TYR A 336 -22.02 12.50 17.33
C TYR A 336 -22.93 11.27 17.27
N ARG A 337 -23.74 11.12 16.23
CA ARG A 337 -24.57 9.92 16.00
C ARG A 337 -23.71 8.67 15.81
N CYS A 338 -24.31 7.52 16.07
CA CYS A 338 -23.66 6.23 15.89
C CYS A 338 -23.87 5.70 14.47
N GLY A 339 -22.83 5.08 13.90
CA GLY A 339 -22.94 4.44 12.59
C GLY A 339 -21.82 3.45 12.31
N ILE A 340 -22.14 2.44 11.51
CA ILE A 340 -21.24 1.42 10.98
C ILE A 340 -21.28 1.53 9.45
N PHE A 341 -20.20 2.04 8.87
CA PHE A 341 -20.10 2.23 7.43
C PHE A 341 -18.97 1.39 6.86
N TYR A 342 -19.21 0.80 5.69
CA TYR A 342 -18.26 -0.09 4.99
C TYR A 342 -17.97 0.44 3.60
N SER A 343 -16.84 0.02 3.01
CA SER A 343 -16.51 0.39 1.63
C SER A 343 -17.59 -0.14 0.67
N PRO A 344 -18.07 0.64 -0.31
CA PRO A 344 -19.02 0.16 -1.33
C PRO A 344 -18.55 -1.11 -2.07
N ASP A 345 -17.23 -1.31 -2.16
CA ASP A 345 -16.60 -2.44 -2.85
C ASP A 345 -16.42 -3.69 -1.96
N SER A 346 -16.88 -3.66 -0.70
CA SER A 346 -16.76 -4.76 0.28
C SER A 346 -18.13 -5.37 0.65
N PRO A 347 -18.82 -6.07 -0.26
CA PRO A 347 -20.15 -6.65 0.01
C PRO A 347 -20.15 -7.77 1.06
N ALA A 348 -18.99 -8.35 1.38
CA ALA A 348 -18.85 -9.39 2.41
C ALA A 348 -19.17 -8.86 3.82
N ASP A 349 -18.90 -7.58 4.09
CA ASP A 349 -19.10 -6.97 5.41
C ASP A 349 -20.58 -6.80 5.76
N MET A 350 -21.44 -6.68 4.74
CA MET A 350 -22.88 -6.47 4.93
C MET A 350 -23.54 -7.59 5.75
N GLY A 351 -23.09 -8.83 5.57
CA GLY A 351 -23.63 -9.98 6.31
C GLY A 351 -23.39 -9.85 7.81
N ALA A 352 -22.13 -9.67 8.19
CA ALA A 352 -21.70 -9.53 9.58
C ALA A 352 -22.30 -8.30 10.27
N ILE A 353 -22.35 -7.16 9.56
CA ILE A 353 -22.93 -5.91 10.07
C ILE A 353 -24.43 -6.08 10.34
N ARG A 354 -25.16 -6.69 9.40
CA ARG A 354 -26.59 -6.93 9.56
C ARG A 354 -26.87 -7.88 10.72
N GLU A 355 -26.11 -8.97 10.83
CA GLU A 355 -26.30 -9.95 11.89
C GLU A 355 -26.09 -9.34 13.28
N ILE A 356 -25.02 -8.56 13.47
CA ILE A 356 -24.78 -7.93 14.76
C ILE A 356 -25.80 -6.82 15.06
N HIS A 357 -26.23 -6.06 14.05
CA HIS A 357 -27.27 -5.04 14.21
C HIS A 357 -28.59 -5.66 14.67
N ASP A 358 -29.07 -6.69 13.96
CA ASP A 358 -30.30 -7.43 14.31
C ASP A 358 -30.22 -8.03 15.73
N ARG A 359 -29.04 -8.54 16.12
CA ARG A 359 -28.81 -9.07 17.47
C ARG A 359 -28.86 -7.97 18.54
N LYS A 360 -28.25 -6.82 18.27
CA LYS A 360 -28.22 -5.69 19.22
C LYS A 360 -29.58 -5.02 19.35
N GLU A 361 -30.36 -4.94 18.28
CA GLU A 361 -31.74 -4.46 18.34
C GLU A 361 -32.63 -5.39 19.19
N LYS A 362 -32.41 -6.71 19.15
CA LYS A 362 -33.08 -7.65 20.07
C LYS A 362 -32.66 -7.48 21.53
N GLU A 363 -31.41 -7.11 21.79
CA GLU A 363 -30.84 -6.95 23.13
C GLU A 363 -31.29 -5.63 23.79
N PHE A 364 -31.25 -4.53 23.06
CA PHE A 364 -31.50 -3.18 23.57
C PHE A 364 -32.90 -2.63 23.23
N GLY A 365 -33.65 -3.32 22.37
CA GLY A 365 -34.80 -2.72 21.68
C GLY A 365 -34.31 -1.81 20.54
N ARG A 366 -35.09 -0.78 20.21
CA ARG A 366 -34.73 0.16 19.14
C ARG A 366 -33.34 0.78 19.39
N ILE A 367 -32.44 0.62 18.42
CA ILE A 367 -31.12 1.27 18.41
C ILE A 367 -31.05 2.35 17.33
N PHE A 368 -30.18 3.35 17.53
CA PHE A 368 -29.94 4.48 16.63
C PHE A 368 -28.57 4.39 15.95
N VAL A 369 -28.14 3.17 15.64
CA VAL A 369 -26.90 2.90 14.92
C VAL A 369 -27.21 2.78 13.43
N GLU A 370 -26.75 3.75 12.64
CA GLU A 370 -26.87 3.73 11.19
C GLU A 370 -25.98 2.62 10.60
N THR A 371 -26.45 1.94 9.54
CA THR A 371 -25.63 0.99 8.80
C THR A 371 -25.77 1.24 7.31
N GLY A 372 -24.67 1.24 6.56
CA GLY A 372 -24.73 1.40 5.12
C GLY A 372 -23.37 1.63 4.48
N PRO A 373 -23.31 1.72 3.15
CA PRO A 373 -22.05 2.01 2.47
C PRO A 373 -21.56 3.41 2.84
N MET A 374 -20.25 3.55 2.93
CA MET A 374 -19.59 4.85 3.01
C MET A 374 -19.72 5.55 1.66
N VAL A 375 -20.40 6.71 1.65
CA VAL A 375 -20.58 7.56 0.46
C VAL A 375 -19.42 8.52 0.30
N ASN A 376 -18.99 9.15 1.39
CA ASN A 376 -17.80 10.00 1.43
C ASN A 376 -17.16 9.98 2.81
N TYR A 377 -15.86 10.21 2.82
CA TYR A 377 -15.07 10.35 4.03
C TYR A 377 -14.00 11.42 3.81
N THR A 378 -13.91 12.38 4.72
CA THR A 378 -12.87 13.41 4.72
C THR A 378 -12.04 13.28 6.00
N PRO A 379 -10.73 13.04 5.93
CA PRO A 379 -9.87 13.05 7.11
C PRO A 379 -9.98 14.39 7.85
N ALA A 380 -10.06 14.35 9.17
CA ALA A 380 -9.99 15.55 9.99
C ALA A 380 -8.56 16.10 9.99
N GLU A 381 -8.41 17.38 10.33
CA GLU A 381 -7.12 18.06 10.37
C GLU A 381 -6.10 17.32 11.25
N GLU A 382 -4.81 17.43 10.93
CA GLU A 382 -3.72 16.70 11.59
C GLU A 382 -3.67 16.85 13.12
N TYR A 383 -4.15 17.98 13.65
CA TYR A 383 -4.19 18.20 15.10
C TYR A 383 -5.25 17.33 15.80
N HIS A 384 -6.23 16.76 15.08
CA HIS A 384 -7.21 15.82 15.61
C HIS A 384 -6.73 14.37 15.59
N GLN A 385 -5.83 14.01 14.68
CA GLN A 385 -5.25 12.68 14.64
C GLN A 385 -4.45 12.44 15.91
N ASP A 386 -4.62 11.30 16.58
CA ASP A 386 -3.92 10.99 17.83
C ASP A 386 -4.12 12.02 18.95
N TYR A 387 -5.25 12.73 18.96
CA TYR A 387 -5.44 13.86 19.86
C TYR A 387 -5.22 13.51 21.34
N LEU A 388 -5.79 12.41 21.84
CA LEU A 388 -5.63 11.98 23.25
C LEU A 388 -4.27 11.34 23.55
N GLN A 389 -3.49 10.97 22.53
CA GLN A 389 -2.09 10.60 22.72
C GLN A 389 -1.22 11.87 22.83
N LYS A 390 -1.49 12.87 22.00
CA LYS A 390 -0.84 14.19 22.02
C LYS A 390 -1.24 15.01 23.26
N ASN A 391 -2.46 14.82 23.77
CA ASN A 391 -3.05 15.55 24.89
C ASN A 391 -3.70 14.55 25.88
N PRO A 392 -2.92 13.93 26.79
CA PRO A 392 -3.42 12.89 27.70
C PRO A 392 -4.57 13.32 28.62
N GLU A 393 -4.63 14.60 28.97
CA GLU A 393 -5.67 15.23 29.80
C GLU A 393 -6.89 15.71 28.98
N GLY A 394 -6.92 15.43 27.68
CA GLY A 394 -8.03 15.79 26.81
C GLY A 394 -9.33 15.07 27.21
N TYR A 395 -10.45 15.77 27.10
CA TYR A 395 -11.76 15.21 27.42
C TYR A 395 -12.25 14.23 26.34
N CYS A 396 -12.92 13.16 26.76
CA CYS A 396 -13.81 12.35 25.93
C CYS A 396 -14.88 11.66 26.79
N HIS A 397 -16.00 11.27 26.18
CA HIS A 397 -17.10 10.56 26.84
C HIS A 397 -16.78 9.10 27.22
N LEU A 398 -15.76 8.48 26.63
CA LEU A 398 -15.38 7.10 26.96
C LEU A 398 -14.72 7.01 28.34
N ARG A 399 -15.22 6.10 29.17
CA ARG A 399 -14.72 5.89 30.52
C ARG A 399 -13.37 5.13 30.53
N PRO A 400 -12.48 5.37 31.51
CA PRO A 400 -11.16 4.72 31.59
C PRO A 400 -11.18 3.18 31.50
N GLU A 401 -12.21 2.53 32.04
CA GLU A 401 -12.34 1.08 32.06
C GLU A 401 -12.45 0.49 30.64
N LEU A 402 -12.96 1.25 29.68
CA LEU A 402 -13.03 0.83 28.28
C LEU A 402 -11.65 0.80 27.64
N TYR A 403 -10.76 1.75 27.95
CA TYR A 403 -9.38 1.72 27.47
C TYR A 403 -8.60 0.55 28.08
N GLU A 404 -8.83 0.27 29.37
CA GLU A 404 -8.24 -0.92 30.00
C GLU A 404 -8.72 -2.22 29.36
N PHE A 405 -10.03 -2.31 29.09
CA PHE A 405 -10.61 -3.43 28.36
C PHE A 405 -9.96 -3.57 26.99
N ALA A 406 -9.92 -2.50 26.19
CA ALA A 406 -9.34 -2.51 24.85
C ALA A 406 -7.86 -2.94 24.86
N ALA A 407 -7.07 -2.44 25.81
CA ALA A 407 -5.67 -2.79 25.93
C ALA A 407 -5.45 -4.27 26.29
N LYS A 408 -6.40 -4.90 27.01
CA LYS A 408 -6.32 -6.30 27.47
C LYS A 408 -6.99 -7.27 26.50
N VAL A 409 -7.99 -6.82 25.74
CA VAL A 409 -8.80 -7.70 24.90
C VAL A 409 -7.99 -8.27 23.74
N ASN A 410 -8.34 -9.49 23.35
CA ASN A 410 -7.75 -10.18 22.21
C ASN A 410 -6.24 -10.48 22.34
N ARG A 411 -5.67 -10.42 23.56
CA ARG A 411 -4.34 -10.97 23.90
C ARG A 411 -4.38 -12.51 23.97
N PRO A 412 -3.28 -13.21 23.60
CA PRO A 412 -3.20 -14.68 23.64
C PRO A 412 -3.25 -15.25 25.06
#